data_AF-A0A182EI09-F1
#
_entry.id   AF-A0A182EI09-F1
#
_cell.length_a   1.000
_cell.length_b   1.000
_cell.length_c   1.000
_cell.angle_alpha   90.00
_cell.angle_beta   90.00
_cell.angle_gamma   90.00
#
_symmetry.space_group_name_H-M   'P 1'
#
loop_
_entity.id
_entity.type
_entity.pdbx_description
1 polymer ?
#
loop_
_entity_poly.entity_id
_entity_poly.type
_entity_poly.pdbx_seq_one_letter_code
_entity_poly.pdbx_strand_id
1 'polypeptide(L)'
;MSKRARPSGSTQSPEKKKQAEEHIAKTVSEFYEREDHEALSMTMASIEKSFLEHSQVLKQKLVDSCCGSVKPPEVSNSEELLLSIFLSLRRLNRLAQYRNRQIRDRVNRERAVVEERFLQLQNIRSEIEHLQKEIDRCYDFRSADENIEMVSLEEFYANAPRNISQEEITRKDPHRQHLARLNWEMEERKNLVGTLQEREGRKNVLITDITTKEHRLKSLKPRIEAVIEAARPVQELMGLTSSPIDVEKERVLSLLPQELSVIAVQVEAYCDIVKEAGIILKCKGDYESAVKFLENRQRAFEIIEDVDDEDSRDD
;
A
#
# COMPACT_ATOMS: atom_id res chain seq x y z
N MET A 1 -28.09 8.29 63.31
CA MET A 1 -27.21 7.92 64.44
C MET A 1 -26.11 8.96 64.57
N SER A 2 -25.81 9.34 65.81
CA SER A 2 -24.87 10.37 66.31
C SER A 2 -23.62 10.60 65.45
N LYS A 3 -23.33 11.85 65.03
CA LYS A 3 -22.48 12.86 65.73
C LYS A 3 -21.02 12.35 65.88
N ARG A 4 -19.96 13.06 65.53
CA ARG A 4 -19.72 14.51 65.37
C ARG A 4 -18.32 14.70 64.78
N ALA A 5 -18.17 15.62 63.84
CA ALA A 5 -16.88 16.22 63.49
C ALA A 5 -16.72 17.58 64.20
N ARG A 6 -15.44 17.98 64.40
CA ARG A 6 -14.87 19.29 64.76
C ARG A 6 -14.95 19.74 66.24
N PRO A 7 -14.08 20.69 66.73
CA PRO A 7 -13.16 21.59 66.01
C PRO A 7 -11.74 21.79 66.62
N SER A 8 -10.98 22.62 65.88
CA SER A 8 -9.72 23.35 66.14
C SER A 8 -9.68 24.24 67.39
N GLY A 9 -8.45 24.56 67.87
CA GLY A 9 -8.18 25.87 68.51
C GLY A 9 -7.00 25.98 69.50
N SER A 10 -5.96 26.71 69.08
CA SER A 10 -5.06 27.62 69.83
C SER A 10 -4.13 27.13 70.97
N THR A 11 -2.83 27.16 70.66
CA THR A 11 -1.74 27.94 71.30
C THR A 11 -1.86 28.38 72.76
N GLN A 12 -0.93 27.92 73.62
CA GLN A 12 -0.13 28.75 74.56
C GLN A 12 0.97 27.90 75.24
N SER A 13 2.21 28.36 75.16
CA SER A 13 3.38 27.95 75.97
C SER A 13 3.48 28.86 77.22
N PRO A 14 4.48 28.75 78.13
CA PRO A 14 5.07 27.58 78.81
C PRO A 14 5.13 27.79 80.35
N GLU A 15 4.95 26.74 81.17
CA GLU A 15 5.32 26.81 82.60
C GLU A 15 6.63 26.07 82.88
N LYS A 16 7.61 26.85 83.34
CA LYS A 16 8.91 26.42 83.84
C LYS A 16 8.75 25.50 85.05
N LYS A 17 9.31 24.29 84.99
CA LYS A 17 9.80 23.60 86.20
C LYS A 17 11.13 22.90 85.95
N LYS A 18 12.15 23.52 86.56
CA LYS A 18 13.29 22.95 87.28
C LYS A 18 14.24 22.03 86.53
N GLN A 19 15.44 22.57 86.37
CA GLN A 19 16.72 21.87 86.26
C GLN A 19 16.78 20.71 87.26
N ALA A 20 16.99 19.51 86.75
CA ALA A 20 17.62 18.42 87.45
C ALA A 20 18.68 17.86 86.50
N GLU A 21 19.93 17.92 86.95
CA GLU A 21 21.08 17.34 86.29
C GLU A 21 20.90 15.81 86.27
N GLU A 22 20.49 15.27 85.12
CA GLU A 22 20.53 13.83 84.87
C GLU A 22 21.65 13.56 83.87
N HIS A 23 22.72 12.94 84.37
CA HIS A 23 23.72 12.25 83.57
C HIS A 23 23.04 11.11 82.80
N ILE A 24 22.45 11.43 81.64
CA ILE A 24 21.89 10.44 80.73
C ILE A 24 23.07 9.73 80.05
N ALA A 25 23.30 8.46 80.41
CA ALA A 25 24.11 7.55 79.62
C ALA A 25 23.48 7.44 78.23
N LYS A 26 23.99 8.25 77.30
CA LYS A 26 23.53 8.32 75.90
C LYS A 26 23.49 6.91 75.33
N THR A 27 22.33 6.50 74.82
CA THR A 27 22.20 5.22 74.13
C THR A 27 23.18 5.19 72.96
N VAL A 28 23.76 4.04 72.65
CA VAL A 28 24.75 3.91 71.56
C VAL A 28 24.23 4.51 70.23
N SER A 29 22.93 4.39 69.96
CA SER A 29 22.26 5.04 68.82
C SER A 29 22.35 6.58 68.86
N GLU A 30 22.02 7.19 69.99
CA GLU A 30 22.05 8.66 70.18
C GLU A 30 23.47 9.23 70.14
N PHE A 31 24.47 8.41 70.45
CA PHE A 31 25.88 8.78 70.28
C PHE A 31 26.24 8.84 68.79
N TYR A 32 25.89 7.80 68.02
CA TYR A 32 26.12 7.76 66.57
C TYR A 32 25.33 8.83 65.83
N GLU A 33 24.07 9.09 66.19
CA GLU A 33 23.25 10.15 65.60
C GLU A 33 23.83 11.55 65.84
N ARG A 34 24.38 11.80 67.04
CA ARG A 34 25.03 13.09 67.35
C ARG A 34 26.33 13.25 66.55
N GLU A 35 27.09 12.17 66.40
CA GLU A 35 28.34 12.18 65.64
C GLU A 35 28.09 12.33 64.13
N ASP A 36 27.00 11.74 63.62
CA ASP A 36 26.52 11.92 62.25
C ASP A 36 26.08 13.38 62.01
N HIS A 37 25.36 13.98 62.96
CA HIS A 37 25.01 15.41 62.91
C HIS A 37 26.24 16.32 62.92
N GLU A 38 27.22 15.99 63.75
CA GLU A 38 28.48 16.72 63.82
C GLU A 38 29.28 16.59 62.51
N ALA A 39 29.37 15.39 61.92
CA ALA A 39 30.01 15.14 60.63
C ALA A 39 29.37 15.96 59.48
N LEU A 40 28.05 16.13 59.53
CA LEU A 40 27.30 16.90 58.54
C LEU A 40 27.45 18.41 58.73
N SER A 41 27.51 18.87 59.99
CA SER A 41 27.70 20.27 60.38
C SER A 41 29.11 20.81 60.06
N MET A 42 30.14 19.97 60.20
CA MET A 42 31.50 20.36 59.87
C MET A 42 31.76 20.28 58.36
N THR A 43 32.31 21.36 57.79
CA THR A 43 32.75 21.36 56.40
C THR A 43 34.06 20.55 56.25
N MET A 44 34.31 19.99 55.07
CA MET A 44 35.55 19.25 54.80
C MET A 44 36.79 20.11 55.08
N ALA A 45 36.75 21.39 54.70
CA ALA A 45 37.81 22.36 54.99
C ALA A 45 38.01 22.59 56.50
N SER A 46 36.93 22.56 57.29
CA SER A 46 37.04 22.67 58.75
C SER A 46 37.62 21.41 59.38
N ILE A 47 37.23 20.22 58.90
CA ILE A 47 37.80 18.94 59.37
C ILE A 47 39.29 18.88 59.03
N GLU A 48 39.67 19.29 57.82
CA GLU A 48 41.06 19.38 57.37
C GLU A 48 41.88 20.34 58.25
N LYS A 49 41.35 21.53 58.54
CA LYS A 49 41.99 22.50 59.42
C LYS A 49 42.20 21.95 60.84
N SER A 50 41.17 21.37 61.45
CA SER A 50 41.28 20.78 62.78
C SER A 50 42.20 19.55 62.82
N PHE A 51 42.25 18.77 61.74
CA PHE A 51 43.18 17.66 61.60
C PHE A 51 44.63 18.15 61.52
N LEU A 52 44.86 19.22 60.77
CA LEU A 52 46.18 19.86 60.66
C LEU A 52 46.62 20.43 62.01
N GLU A 53 45.75 21.14 62.72
CA GLU A 53 46.02 21.67 64.08
C GLU A 53 46.37 20.55 65.07
N HIS A 54 45.57 19.47 65.13
CA HIS A 54 45.85 18.34 66.02
C HIS A 54 47.13 17.58 65.63
N SER A 55 47.44 17.44 64.34
CA SER A 55 48.68 16.82 63.89
C SER A 55 49.93 17.66 64.19
N GLN A 56 49.82 18.99 64.13
CA GLN A 56 50.89 19.92 64.51
C GLN A 56 51.13 19.88 66.02
N VAL A 57 50.08 19.86 66.84
CA VAL A 57 50.18 19.73 68.30
C VAL A 57 50.77 18.36 68.67
N LEU A 58 50.36 17.28 68.00
CA LEU A 58 50.93 15.94 68.17
C LEU A 58 52.45 15.95 67.87
N LYS A 59 52.85 16.57 66.76
CA LYS A 59 54.25 16.67 66.34
C LYS A 59 55.07 17.47 67.36
N GLN A 60 54.57 18.59 67.85
CA GLN A 60 55.25 19.39 68.88
C GLN A 60 55.42 18.58 70.17
N LYS A 61 54.37 17.89 70.64
CA LYS A 61 54.43 17.09 71.86
C LYS A 61 55.37 15.88 71.76
N LEU A 62 55.46 15.24 70.61
CA LEU A 62 56.44 14.18 70.36
C LEU A 62 57.88 14.74 70.40
N VAL A 63 58.12 15.91 69.79
CA VAL A 63 59.43 16.59 69.83
C VAL A 63 59.81 16.97 71.26
N ASP A 64 58.89 17.55 72.03
CA ASP A 64 59.10 17.91 73.45
C ASP A 64 59.44 16.66 74.30
N SER A 65 58.78 15.53 74.04
CA SER A 65 59.02 14.26 74.72
C SER A 65 60.37 13.63 74.34
N CYS A 66 60.85 13.83 73.10
CA CYS A 66 62.15 13.33 72.63
C CYS A 66 63.34 14.23 73.05
N CYS A 67 63.11 15.53 73.30
CA CYS A 67 64.15 16.49 73.68
C CYS A 67 64.49 16.53 75.19
N GLY A 68 63.86 15.70 76.01
CA GLY A 68 64.40 15.32 77.33
C GLY A 68 64.15 16.27 78.52
N SER A 69 63.01 16.97 78.60
CA SER A 69 62.68 17.82 79.78
C SER A 69 61.41 17.39 80.55
N VAL A 70 61.16 16.10 80.76
CA VAL A 70 59.95 15.64 81.49
C VAL A 70 60.33 15.06 82.85
N LYS A 71 59.74 15.60 83.93
CA LYS A 71 59.87 15.06 85.30
C LYS A 71 58.96 13.83 85.48
N PRO A 72 59.31 12.85 86.34
CA PRO A 72 58.58 11.57 86.47
C PRO A 72 57.06 11.64 86.73
N PRO A 73 56.46 12.61 87.47
CA PRO A 73 55.00 12.70 87.61
C PRO A 73 54.28 13.34 86.40
N GLU A 74 55.01 13.91 85.44
CA GLU A 74 54.45 14.55 84.24
C GLU A 74 54.32 13.57 83.05
N VAL A 75 54.89 12.37 83.17
CA VAL A 75 54.89 11.33 82.11
C VAL A 75 53.50 10.69 81.95
N SER A 76 52.78 10.40 83.03
CA SER A 76 51.42 9.86 82.93
C SER A 76 50.43 10.87 82.34
N ASN A 77 50.58 12.16 82.66
CA ASN A 77 49.73 13.22 82.11
C ASN A 77 50.03 13.51 80.62
N SER A 78 51.28 13.32 80.17
CA SER A 78 51.65 13.51 78.77
C SER A 78 51.17 12.35 77.88
N GLU A 79 51.20 11.12 78.40
CA GLU A 79 50.62 9.94 77.74
C GLU A 79 49.10 10.06 77.55
N GLU A 80 48.37 10.50 78.57
CA GLU A 80 46.92 10.76 78.48
C GLU A 80 46.58 11.84 77.43
N LEU A 81 47.38 12.90 77.36
CA LEU A 81 47.19 13.99 76.39
C LEU A 81 47.49 13.51 74.96
N LEU A 82 48.55 12.72 74.76
CA LEU A 82 48.88 12.10 73.47
C LEU A 82 47.78 11.16 72.99
N LEU A 83 47.27 10.31 73.89
CA LEU A 83 46.13 9.43 73.61
C LEU A 83 44.89 10.23 73.23
N SER A 84 44.61 11.33 73.93
CA SER A 84 43.49 12.24 73.61
C SER A 84 43.62 12.86 72.21
N ILE A 85 44.82 13.30 71.82
CA ILE A 85 45.09 13.82 70.47
C ILE A 85 44.96 12.72 69.39
N PHE A 86 45.41 11.50 69.67
CA PHE A 86 45.22 10.37 68.75
C PHE A 86 43.74 10.01 68.58
N LEU A 87 42.96 10.03 69.66
CA LEU A 87 41.52 9.78 69.63
C LEU A 87 40.80 10.89 68.83
N SER A 88 41.21 12.16 68.98
CA SER A 88 40.63 13.25 68.20
C SER A 88 40.93 13.14 66.70
N LEU A 89 42.17 12.75 66.33
CA LEU A 89 42.54 12.50 64.93
C LEU A 89 41.77 11.32 64.32
N ARG A 90 41.61 10.22 65.06
CA ARG A 90 40.79 9.07 64.63
C ARG A 90 39.33 9.46 64.44
N ARG A 91 38.79 10.27 65.35
CA ARG A 91 37.42 10.82 65.24
C ARG A 91 37.28 11.70 64.00
N LEU A 92 38.19 12.65 63.76
CA LEU A 92 38.18 13.51 62.56
C LEU A 92 38.27 12.70 61.27
N ASN A 93 39.10 11.64 61.22
CA ASN A 93 39.17 10.74 60.07
C ASN A 93 37.83 10.04 59.83
N ARG A 94 37.19 9.53 60.88
CA ARG A 94 35.87 8.89 60.80
C ARG A 94 34.80 9.86 60.30
N LEU A 95 34.77 11.11 60.79
CA LEU A 95 33.87 12.16 60.32
C LEU A 95 34.08 12.46 58.82
N ALA A 96 35.33 12.55 58.38
CA ALA A 96 35.68 12.76 56.97
C ALA A 96 35.22 11.60 56.07
N GLN A 97 35.42 10.36 56.51
CA GLN A 97 34.99 9.16 55.77
C GLN A 97 33.46 9.06 55.68
N TYR A 98 32.77 9.35 56.79
CA TYR A 98 31.31 9.39 56.81
C TYR A 98 30.76 10.44 55.85
N ARG A 99 31.30 11.66 55.86
CA ARG A 99 30.90 12.72 54.94
C ARG A 99 31.15 12.33 53.48
N ASN A 100 32.29 11.74 53.16
CA ASN A 100 32.58 11.22 51.81
C ASN A 100 31.59 10.15 51.37
N ARG A 101 31.19 9.25 52.27
CA ARG A 101 30.13 8.27 51.99
C ARG A 101 28.81 8.96 51.67
N GLN A 102 28.38 9.93 52.48
CA GLN A 102 27.14 10.68 52.23
C GLN A 102 27.14 11.42 50.89
N ILE A 103 28.27 12.05 50.53
CA ILE A 103 28.43 12.73 49.24
C ILE A 103 28.34 11.73 48.09
N ARG A 104 29.03 10.58 48.18
CA ARG A 104 28.94 9.52 47.16
C ARG A 104 27.52 9.00 47.02
N ASP A 105 26.84 8.76 48.13
CA ASP A 105 25.45 8.29 48.12
C ASP A 105 24.53 9.34 47.48
N ARG A 106 24.73 10.63 47.76
CA ARG A 106 23.98 11.71 47.11
C ARG A 106 24.25 11.78 45.61
N VAL A 107 25.51 11.74 45.20
CA VAL A 107 25.89 11.75 43.78
C VAL A 107 25.30 10.54 43.04
N ASN A 108 25.32 9.36 43.66
CA ASN A 108 24.74 8.16 43.08
C ASN A 108 23.22 8.25 42.93
N ARG A 109 22.51 8.87 43.89
CA ARG A 109 21.06 9.12 43.77
C ARG A 109 20.75 10.06 42.60
N GLU A 110 21.46 11.18 42.50
CA GLU A 110 21.27 12.14 41.39
C GLU A 110 21.61 11.49 40.04
N ARG A 111 22.70 10.71 39.98
CA ARG A 111 23.10 9.96 38.80
C ARG A 111 22.02 8.98 38.35
N ALA A 112 21.41 8.24 39.29
CA ALA A 112 20.34 7.29 38.97
C ALA A 112 19.13 8.00 38.33
N VAL A 113 18.76 9.19 38.82
CA VAL A 113 17.69 10.00 38.22
C VAL A 113 18.07 10.43 36.79
N VAL A 114 19.31 10.86 36.57
CA VAL A 114 19.79 11.24 35.23
C VAL A 114 19.78 10.03 34.28
N GLU A 115 20.22 8.86 34.73
CA GLU A 115 20.21 7.62 33.94
C GLU A 115 18.78 7.20 33.57
N GLU A 116 17.81 7.31 34.49
CA GLU A 116 16.40 7.06 34.21
C GLU A 116 15.86 8.01 33.12
N ARG A 117 16.13 9.31 33.24
CA ARG A 117 15.71 10.30 32.24
C ARG A 117 16.40 10.09 30.89
N PHE A 118 17.67 9.70 30.89
CA PHE A 118 18.40 9.39 29.67
C PHE A 118 17.78 8.20 28.94
N LEU A 119 17.39 7.16 29.68
CA LEU A 119 16.68 6.00 29.11
C LEU A 119 15.33 6.40 28.50
N GLN A 120 14.54 7.23 29.20
CA GLN A 120 13.28 7.76 28.67
C GLN A 120 13.49 8.55 27.37
N LEU A 121 14.53 9.39 27.33
CA LEU A 121 14.89 10.15 26.13
C LEU A 121 15.34 9.25 24.97
N GLN A 122 16.08 8.18 25.25
CA GLN A 122 16.48 7.22 24.23
C GLN A 122 15.29 6.44 23.66
N ASN A 123 14.32 6.05 24.51
CA ASN A 123 13.08 5.42 24.06
C ASN A 123 12.30 6.34 23.11
N ILE A 124 12.10 7.61 23.49
CA ILE A 124 11.39 8.59 22.66
C ILE A 124 12.14 8.83 21.35
N ARG A 125 13.48 8.92 21.36
CA ARG A 125 14.27 9.05 20.11
C ARG A 125 14.06 7.88 19.18
N SER A 126 14.05 6.66 19.71
CA SER A 126 13.78 5.45 18.92
C SER A 126 12.37 5.47 18.33
N GLU A 127 11.38 5.96 19.10
CA GLU A 127 10.00 6.08 18.62
C GLU A 127 9.88 7.12 17.51
N ILE A 128 10.52 8.29 17.66
CA ILE A 128 10.60 9.31 16.61
C ILE A 128 11.26 8.74 15.35
N GLU A 129 12.36 7.99 15.48
CA GLU A 129 13.02 7.38 14.34
C GLU A 129 12.13 6.33 13.65
N HIS A 130 11.39 5.54 14.42
CA HIS A 130 10.42 4.58 13.86
C HIS A 130 9.31 5.29 13.09
N LEU A 131 8.71 6.33 13.68
CA LEU A 131 7.67 7.12 13.04
C LEU A 131 8.19 7.82 11.78
N GLN A 132 9.41 8.36 11.81
CA GLN A 132 10.03 8.98 10.63
C GLN A 132 10.19 7.95 9.50
N LYS A 133 10.70 6.75 9.80
CA LYS A 133 10.79 5.66 8.82
C LYS A 133 9.42 5.26 8.26
N GLU A 134 8.39 5.30 9.09
CA GLU A 134 7.02 5.00 8.65
C GLU A 134 6.45 6.09 7.74
N ILE A 135 6.68 7.36 8.09
CA ILE A 135 6.36 8.52 7.25
C ILE A 135 7.07 8.40 5.90
N ASP A 136 8.37 8.12 5.89
CA ASP A 136 9.15 7.95 4.66
C ASP A 136 8.59 6.81 3.80
N ARG A 137 8.24 5.66 4.40
CA ARG A 137 7.54 4.57 3.70
C ARG A 137 6.20 5.00 3.09
N CYS A 138 5.44 5.85 3.79
CA CYS A 138 4.19 6.39 3.26
C CYS A 138 4.42 7.40 2.13
N TYR A 139 5.49 8.19 2.17
CA TYR A 139 5.87 9.09 1.08
C TYR A 139 6.41 8.34 -0.14
N ASP A 140 7.09 7.21 0.08
CA ASP A 140 7.58 6.32 -0.99
C ASP A 140 6.47 5.48 -1.63
N PHE A 141 5.23 5.58 -1.13
CA PHE A 141 4.08 4.92 -1.73
C PHE A 141 3.84 5.49 -3.13
N ARG A 142 4.14 4.67 -4.14
CA ARG A 142 3.79 4.94 -5.52
C ARG A 142 2.61 4.08 -5.91
N SER A 143 1.53 4.73 -6.33
CA SER A 143 0.36 4.01 -6.80
C SER A 143 0.52 3.67 -8.29
N ALA A 144 -0.04 2.53 -8.71
CA ALA A 144 0.15 2.02 -10.07
C ALA A 144 -0.48 2.94 -11.14
N ASP A 145 -1.43 3.79 -10.76
CA ASP A 145 -2.08 4.77 -11.64
C ASP A 145 -1.16 5.93 -12.05
N GLU A 146 -0.05 6.18 -11.36
CA GLU A 146 0.92 7.22 -11.74
C GLU A 146 1.58 6.94 -13.10
N ASN A 147 1.67 5.68 -13.50
CA ASN A 147 2.30 5.27 -14.76
C ASN A 147 1.29 5.15 -15.92
N ILE A 148 0.00 5.39 -15.66
CA ILE A 148 -1.03 5.26 -16.70
C ILE A 148 -1.08 6.56 -17.48
N GLU A 149 -0.82 6.47 -18.79
CA GLU A 149 -1.07 7.58 -19.70
C GLU A 149 -2.58 7.81 -19.79
N MET A 150 -3.01 8.99 -19.34
CA MET A 150 -4.41 9.35 -19.26
C MET A 150 -4.80 10.39 -20.31
N VAL A 151 -6.03 10.29 -20.82
CA VAL A 151 -6.65 11.18 -21.81
C VAL A 151 -6.78 12.60 -21.25
N SER A 152 -6.48 13.65 -22.01
CA SER A 152 -6.41 15.03 -21.50
C SER A 152 -7.69 15.47 -20.76
N LEU A 153 -7.56 16.46 -19.85
CA LEU A 153 -8.71 16.96 -19.09
C LEU A 153 -9.81 17.54 -20.00
N GLU A 154 -9.42 18.16 -21.11
CA GLU A 154 -10.34 18.74 -22.09
C GLU A 154 -11.18 17.67 -22.78
N GLU A 155 -10.53 16.59 -23.24
CA GLU A 155 -11.20 15.46 -23.86
C GLU A 155 -12.04 14.66 -22.88
N PHE A 156 -11.59 14.54 -21.62
CA PHE A 156 -12.37 13.93 -20.55
C PHE A 156 -13.69 14.69 -20.34
N TYR A 157 -13.65 16.01 -20.15
CA TYR A 157 -14.88 16.78 -19.92
C TYR A 157 -15.77 16.87 -21.17
N ALA A 158 -15.21 16.79 -22.38
CA ALA A 158 -15.98 16.80 -23.62
C ALA A 158 -16.73 15.48 -23.86
N ASN A 159 -16.10 14.33 -23.57
CA ASN A 159 -16.60 13.01 -23.97
C ASN A 159 -17.16 12.19 -22.81
N ALA A 160 -16.79 12.48 -21.56
CA ALA A 160 -17.23 11.67 -20.43
C ALA A 160 -18.72 11.90 -20.10
N PRO A 161 -19.47 10.83 -19.79
CA PRO A 161 -20.85 10.95 -19.34
C PRO A 161 -20.98 11.82 -18.08
N ARG A 162 -22.05 12.62 -18.00
CA ARG A 162 -22.31 13.53 -16.85
C ARG A 162 -22.35 12.82 -15.49
N ASN A 163 -22.74 11.54 -15.47
CA ASN A 163 -22.76 10.72 -14.27
C ASN A 163 -21.35 10.50 -13.67
N ILE A 164 -20.33 10.42 -14.53
CA ILE A 164 -18.93 10.17 -14.14
C ILE A 164 -18.16 11.48 -14.02
N SER A 165 -18.33 12.38 -15.00
CA SER A 165 -17.61 13.66 -15.08
C SER A 165 -17.88 14.59 -13.90
N GLN A 166 -19.14 14.68 -13.46
CA GLN A 166 -19.60 15.50 -12.31
C GLN A 166 -18.84 16.83 -12.17
N GLU A 167 -18.83 17.64 -13.23
CA GLU A 167 -17.94 18.82 -13.36
C GLU A 167 -18.00 19.79 -12.18
N GLU A 168 -19.18 19.96 -11.58
CA GLU A 168 -19.40 20.87 -10.45
C GLU A 168 -18.63 20.46 -9.18
N ILE A 169 -18.34 19.17 -9.04
CA ILE A 169 -17.65 18.57 -7.89
C ILE A 169 -16.19 18.32 -8.26
N THR A 170 -15.92 17.76 -9.43
CA THR A 170 -14.56 17.40 -9.87
C THR A 170 -13.69 18.63 -10.11
N ARG A 171 -14.23 19.76 -10.60
CA ARG A 171 -13.44 21.00 -10.76
C ARG A 171 -13.00 21.62 -9.44
N LYS A 172 -13.65 21.28 -8.31
CA LYS A 172 -13.33 21.84 -6.98
C LYS A 172 -12.32 20.99 -6.22
N ASP A 173 -12.22 19.70 -6.53
CA ASP A 173 -11.40 18.74 -5.81
C ASP A 173 -10.53 17.92 -6.80
N PRO A 174 -9.20 18.12 -6.83
CA PRO A 174 -8.31 17.46 -7.77
C PRO A 174 -8.27 15.94 -7.57
N HIS A 175 -8.45 15.45 -6.33
CA HIS A 175 -8.45 14.01 -6.08
C HIS A 175 -9.71 13.36 -6.69
N ARG A 176 -10.87 13.98 -6.51
CA ARG A 176 -12.12 13.52 -7.14
C ARG A 176 -12.07 13.62 -8.66
N GLN A 177 -11.43 14.65 -9.20
CA GLN A 177 -11.19 14.77 -10.64
C GLN A 177 -10.38 13.59 -11.16
N HIS A 178 -9.27 13.26 -10.49
CA HIS A 178 -8.40 12.15 -10.88
C HIS A 178 -9.14 10.81 -10.81
N LEU A 179 -9.90 10.55 -9.73
CA LEU A 179 -10.72 9.34 -9.60
C LEU A 179 -11.79 9.23 -10.69
N ALA A 180 -12.48 10.33 -11.01
CA ALA A 180 -13.49 10.35 -12.06
C ALA A 180 -12.87 10.04 -13.44
N ARG A 181 -11.68 10.58 -13.70
CA ARG A 181 -10.92 10.33 -14.94
C ARG A 181 -10.48 8.87 -15.05
N LEU A 182 -9.95 8.29 -13.96
CA LEU A 182 -9.59 6.86 -13.91
C LEU A 182 -10.80 5.95 -14.13
N ASN A 183 -11.94 6.27 -13.53
CA ASN A 183 -13.16 5.49 -13.70
C ASN A 183 -13.65 5.52 -15.15
N TRP A 184 -13.67 6.69 -15.77
CA TRP A 184 -14.05 6.83 -17.18
C TRP A 184 -13.11 6.04 -18.09
N GLU A 185 -11.80 6.13 -17.89
CA GLU A 185 -10.85 5.35 -18.68
C GLU A 185 -10.99 3.85 -18.48
N MET A 186 -11.29 3.40 -17.27
CA MET A 186 -11.54 1.99 -17.00
C MET A 186 -12.76 1.50 -17.79
N GLU A 187 -13.84 2.27 -17.78
CA GLU A 187 -15.08 1.93 -18.50
C GLU A 187 -14.86 1.96 -20.02
N GLU A 188 -14.13 2.97 -20.51
CA GLU A 188 -13.80 3.08 -21.93
C GLU A 188 -12.91 1.93 -22.39
N ARG A 189 -11.86 1.58 -21.63
CA ARG A 189 -11.01 0.41 -21.94
C ARG A 189 -11.82 -0.89 -21.92
N LYS A 190 -12.78 -1.06 -21.01
CA LYS A 190 -13.68 -2.22 -20.99
C LYS A 190 -14.57 -2.26 -22.24
N ASN A 191 -15.15 -1.13 -22.62
CA ASN A 191 -15.98 -1.03 -23.82
C ASN A 191 -15.16 -1.35 -25.08
N LEU A 192 -13.95 -0.78 -25.20
CA LEU A 192 -13.05 -1.06 -26.31
C LEU A 192 -12.68 -2.54 -26.40
N VAL A 193 -12.35 -3.19 -25.27
CA VAL A 193 -12.09 -4.64 -25.24
C VAL A 193 -13.33 -5.44 -25.68
N GLY A 194 -14.52 -5.06 -25.21
CA GLY A 194 -15.76 -5.71 -25.63
C GLY A 194 -16.00 -5.59 -27.15
N THR A 195 -15.83 -4.39 -27.71
CA THR A 195 -15.96 -4.19 -29.17
C THR A 195 -14.89 -4.94 -29.96
N LEU A 196 -13.66 -5.02 -29.44
CA LEU A 196 -12.58 -5.78 -30.06
C LEU A 196 -12.94 -7.28 -30.11
N GLN A 197 -13.40 -7.85 -29.01
CA GLN A 197 -13.81 -9.25 -28.94
C GLN A 197 -14.98 -9.55 -29.89
N GLU A 198 -15.98 -8.67 -29.95
CA GLU A 198 -17.10 -8.80 -30.89
C GLU A 198 -16.61 -8.78 -32.35
N ARG A 199 -15.71 -7.86 -32.69
CA ARG A 199 -15.12 -7.75 -34.04
C ARG A 199 -14.24 -8.94 -34.39
N GLU A 200 -13.47 -9.46 -33.43
CA GLU A 200 -12.69 -10.67 -33.60
C GLU A 200 -13.58 -11.90 -33.81
N GLY A 201 -14.69 -12.01 -33.06
CA GLY A 201 -15.71 -13.04 -33.27
C GLY A 201 -16.26 -13.01 -34.69
N ARG A 202 -16.74 -11.84 -35.15
CA ARG A 202 -17.23 -11.66 -36.52
C ARG A 202 -16.18 -11.99 -37.57
N LYS A 203 -14.94 -11.57 -37.37
CA LYS A 203 -13.81 -11.88 -38.26
C LYS A 203 -13.62 -13.40 -38.37
N ASN A 204 -13.67 -14.12 -37.25
CA ASN A 204 -13.48 -15.57 -37.24
C ASN A 204 -14.62 -16.31 -37.96
N VAL A 205 -15.87 -15.88 -37.77
CA VAL A 205 -17.04 -16.42 -38.51
C VAL A 205 -16.87 -16.20 -40.02
N LEU A 206 -16.49 -14.99 -40.44
CA LEU A 206 -16.26 -14.72 -41.86
C LEU A 206 -15.11 -15.56 -42.43
N ILE A 207 -14.05 -15.82 -41.65
CA ILE A 207 -12.96 -16.70 -42.07
C ILE A 207 -13.46 -18.14 -42.24
N THR A 208 -14.29 -18.65 -41.33
CA THR A 208 -14.88 -19.99 -41.48
C THR A 208 -15.80 -20.07 -42.69
N ASP A 209 -16.59 -19.03 -42.97
CA ASP A 209 -17.46 -18.99 -44.16
C ASP A 209 -16.69 -18.93 -45.46
N ILE A 210 -15.63 -18.12 -45.52
CA ILE A 210 -14.76 -18.04 -46.69
C ILE A 210 -14.09 -19.39 -46.92
N THR A 211 -13.54 -20.03 -45.88
CA THR A 211 -12.85 -21.32 -46.03
C THR A 211 -13.79 -22.45 -46.42
N THR A 212 -15.03 -22.48 -45.91
CA THR A 212 -16.06 -23.45 -46.34
C THR A 212 -16.50 -23.20 -47.78
N LYS A 213 -16.77 -21.96 -48.18
CA LYS A 213 -17.09 -21.58 -49.58
C LYS A 213 -15.93 -21.93 -50.52
N GLU A 214 -14.68 -21.68 -50.14
CA GLU A 214 -13.50 -22.10 -50.90
C GLU A 214 -13.43 -23.62 -51.06
N HIS A 215 -13.68 -24.38 -49.99
CA HIS A 215 -13.68 -25.84 -50.05
C HIS A 215 -14.79 -26.36 -50.97
N ARG A 216 -15.99 -25.77 -50.91
CA ARG A 216 -17.09 -26.06 -51.84
C ARG A 216 -16.71 -25.77 -53.28
N LEU A 217 -16.07 -24.64 -53.57
CA LEU A 217 -15.60 -24.30 -54.91
C LEU A 217 -14.50 -25.26 -55.41
N LYS A 218 -13.52 -25.56 -54.56
CA LYS A 218 -12.44 -26.53 -54.87
C LYS A 218 -13.00 -27.92 -55.13
N SER A 219 -14.05 -28.34 -54.45
CA SER A 219 -14.72 -29.64 -54.68
C SER A 219 -15.69 -29.65 -55.87
N LEU A 220 -16.26 -28.51 -56.26
CA LEU A 220 -17.17 -28.41 -57.40
C LEU A 220 -16.44 -28.56 -58.74
N LYS A 221 -15.25 -27.95 -58.89
CA LYS A 221 -14.45 -28.03 -60.12
C LYS A 221 -14.23 -29.48 -60.63
N PRO A 222 -13.68 -30.43 -59.84
CA PRO A 222 -13.48 -31.79 -60.32
C PRO A 222 -14.79 -32.54 -60.57
N ARG A 223 -15.89 -32.19 -59.88
CA ARG A 223 -17.22 -32.77 -60.16
C ARG A 223 -17.75 -32.31 -61.52
N ILE A 224 -17.59 -31.03 -61.85
CA ILE A 224 -17.97 -30.51 -63.17
C ILE A 224 -17.10 -31.15 -64.26
N GLU A 225 -15.79 -31.27 -64.06
CA GLU A 225 -14.89 -31.95 -64.99
C GLU A 225 -15.33 -33.40 -65.21
N ALA A 226 -15.68 -34.15 -64.15
CA ALA A 226 -16.19 -35.51 -64.27
C ALA A 226 -17.51 -35.59 -65.06
N VAL A 227 -18.43 -34.63 -64.87
CA VAL A 227 -19.68 -34.55 -65.64
C VAL A 227 -19.41 -34.26 -67.13
N ILE A 228 -18.48 -33.35 -67.43
CA ILE A 228 -18.07 -33.05 -68.82
C ILE A 228 -17.49 -34.28 -69.49
N GLU A 229 -16.58 -35.00 -68.81
CA GLU A 229 -16.00 -36.25 -69.33
C GLU A 229 -17.07 -37.33 -69.55
N ALA A 230 -18.02 -37.49 -68.62
CA ALA A 230 -19.11 -38.45 -68.75
C ALA A 230 -20.09 -38.10 -69.89
N ALA A 231 -20.31 -36.81 -70.16
CA ALA A 231 -21.21 -36.33 -71.20
C ALA A 231 -20.58 -36.35 -72.61
N ARG A 232 -19.26 -36.36 -72.73
CA ARG A 232 -18.51 -36.36 -74.01
C ARG A 232 -18.98 -37.42 -75.02
N PRO A 233 -19.14 -38.72 -74.68
CA PRO A 233 -19.56 -39.72 -75.68
C PRO A 233 -20.97 -39.47 -76.22
N VAL A 234 -21.87 -38.93 -75.41
CA VAL A 234 -23.23 -38.55 -75.85
C VAL A 234 -23.15 -37.32 -76.74
N GLN A 235 -22.31 -36.33 -76.40
CA GLN A 235 -22.10 -35.13 -77.19
C GLN A 235 -21.55 -35.46 -78.59
N GLU A 236 -20.57 -36.36 -78.67
CA GLU A 236 -19.99 -36.84 -79.93
C GLU A 236 -21.02 -37.59 -80.79
N LEU A 237 -21.86 -38.44 -80.18
CA LEU A 237 -22.92 -39.17 -80.88
C LEU A 237 -24.00 -38.23 -81.45
N MET A 238 -24.37 -37.19 -80.70
CA MET A 238 -25.41 -36.24 -81.09
C MET A 238 -24.92 -35.11 -82.01
N GLY A 239 -23.61 -35.05 -82.29
CA GLY A 239 -23.01 -34.01 -83.15
C GLY A 239 -23.12 -32.60 -82.58
N LEU A 240 -23.26 -32.47 -81.26
CA LEU A 240 -23.45 -31.19 -80.57
C LEU A 240 -22.12 -30.42 -80.49
N THR A 241 -21.87 -29.51 -81.43
CA THR A 241 -20.76 -28.55 -81.36
C THR A 241 -21.10 -27.46 -80.35
N SER A 242 -20.21 -27.17 -79.40
CA SER A 242 -20.40 -26.07 -78.44
C SER A 242 -20.69 -24.77 -79.19
N SER A 243 -21.92 -24.28 -79.14
CA SER A 243 -22.27 -22.96 -79.65
C SER A 243 -21.55 -21.88 -78.85
N PRO A 244 -21.20 -20.73 -79.46
CA PRO A 244 -20.66 -19.61 -78.72
C PRO A 244 -21.67 -19.17 -77.66
N ILE A 245 -21.21 -19.07 -76.41
CA ILE A 245 -22.01 -18.60 -75.29
C ILE A 245 -22.39 -17.14 -75.56
N ASP A 246 -23.68 -16.85 -75.67
CA ASP A 246 -24.19 -15.49 -75.70
C ASP A 246 -24.18 -14.92 -74.26
N VAL A 247 -23.08 -14.25 -73.92
CA VAL A 247 -22.81 -13.69 -72.60
C VAL A 247 -23.91 -12.72 -72.14
N GLU A 248 -24.56 -12.02 -73.06
CA GLU A 248 -25.63 -11.06 -72.72
C GLU A 248 -26.92 -11.80 -72.35
N LYS A 249 -27.27 -12.85 -73.09
CA LYS A 249 -28.43 -13.70 -72.75
C LYS A 249 -28.22 -14.43 -71.44
N GLU A 250 -27.05 -15.01 -71.19
CA GLU A 250 -26.74 -15.71 -69.93
C GLU A 250 -26.82 -14.77 -68.72
N ARG A 251 -26.37 -13.52 -68.87
CA ARG A 251 -26.53 -12.48 -67.84
C ARG A 251 -27.99 -12.18 -67.55
N VAL A 252 -28.87 -12.14 -68.55
CA VAL A 252 -30.30 -11.92 -68.33
C VAL A 252 -30.96 -13.15 -67.69
N LEU A 253 -30.58 -14.35 -68.13
CA LEU A 253 -31.10 -15.62 -67.60
C LEU A 253 -30.67 -15.92 -66.16
N SER A 254 -29.49 -15.46 -65.74
CA SER A 254 -29.02 -15.58 -64.35
C SER A 254 -29.70 -14.60 -63.39
N LEU A 255 -30.29 -13.52 -63.92
CA LEU A 255 -31.08 -12.55 -63.16
C LEU A 255 -32.54 -12.99 -62.97
N LEU A 256 -33.00 -13.95 -63.77
CA LEU A 256 -34.34 -14.51 -63.67
C LEU A 256 -34.42 -15.52 -62.50
N PRO A 257 -35.58 -15.62 -61.82
CA PRO A 257 -35.85 -16.72 -60.90
C PRO A 257 -35.61 -18.08 -61.56
N GLN A 258 -35.14 -19.06 -60.79
CA GLN A 258 -34.75 -20.38 -61.28
C GLN A 258 -35.82 -21.02 -62.18
N GLU A 259 -37.09 -20.97 -61.78
CA GLU A 259 -38.21 -21.52 -62.55
C GLU A 259 -38.39 -20.86 -63.92
N LEU A 260 -38.24 -19.54 -64.01
CA LEU A 260 -38.37 -18.79 -65.27
C LEU A 260 -37.16 -18.96 -66.17
N SER A 261 -35.97 -19.12 -65.58
CA SER A 261 -34.73 -19.43 -66.32
C SER A 261 -34.85 -20.79 -67.02
N VAL A 262 -35.37 -21.80 -66.33
CA VAL A 262 -35.62 -23.13 -66.92
C VAL A 262 -36.61 -23.08 -68.08
N ILE A 263 -37.72 -22.35 -67.93
CA ILE A 263 -38.71 -22.19 -69.00
C ILE A 263 -38.10 -21.47 -70.20
N ALA A 264 -37.31 -20.41 -69.97
CA ALA A 264 -36.67 -19.67 -71.05
C ALA A 264 -35.70 -20.56 -71.86
N VAL A 265 -34.90 -21.38 -71.18
CA VAL A 265 -33.99 -22.36 -71.82
C VAL A 265 -34.78 -23.43 -72.60
N GLN A 266 -35.91 -23.91 -72.06
CA GLN A 266 -36.76 -24.89 -72.75
C GLN A 266 -37.42 -24.31 -74.01
N VAL A 267 -37.89 -23.07 -73.95
CA VAL A 267 -38.49 -22.37 -75.09
C VAL A 267 -37.43 -22.09 -76.16
N GLU A 268 -36.23 -21.69 -75.78
CA GLU A 268 -35.11 -21.52 -76.72
C GLU A 268 -34.74 -22.86 -77.38
N ALA A 269 -34.61 -23.95 -76.61
CA ALA A 269 -34.38 -25.28 -77.16
C ALA A 269 -35.49 -25.72 -78.12
N TYR A 270 -36.75 -25.37 -77.84
CA TYR A 270 -37.88 -25.65 -78.74
C TYR A 270 -37.81 -24.85 -80.05
N CYS A 271 -37.45 -23.56 -79.97
CA CYS A 271 -37.25 -22.70 -81.14
C CYS A 271 -36.11 -23.20 -82.04
N ASP A 272 -35.04 -23.76 -81.48
CA ASP A 272 -33.93 -24.30 -82.26
C ASP A 272 -34.30 -25.58 -83.02
N ILE A 273 -35.19 -26.42 -82.44
CA ILE A 273 -35.67 -27.66 -83.06
C ILE A 273 -36.70 -27.38 -84.15
N VAL A 274 -37.66 -26.49 -83.87
CA VAL A 274 -38.77 -26.17 -84.76
C VAL A 274 -38.38 -24.96 -85.61
N LYS A 275 -37.75 -25.20 -86.77
CA LYS A 275 -37.34 -24.17 -87.75
C LYS A 275 -38.52 -23.43 -88.44
N GLU A 276 -39.66 -23.28 -87.76
CA GLU A 276 -40.79 -22.48 -88.23
C GLU A 276 -40.74 -21.07 -87.60
N ALA A 277 -40.98 -20.05 -88.41
CA ALA A 277 -40.91 -18.66 -87.99
C ALA A 277 -42.16 -18.28 -87.19
N GLY A 278 -42.04 -18.16 -85.86
CA GLY A 278 -43.15 -17.61 -85.07
C GLY A 278 -42.88 -17.28 -83.60
N ILE A 279 -41.91 -17.91 -82.95
CA ILE A 279 -41.71 -17.75 -81.50
C ILE A 279 -40.47 -16.88 -81.23
N ILE A 280 -40.69 -15.69 -80.64
CA ILE A 280 -39.64 -14.76 -80.24
C ILE A 280 -39.62 -14.70 -78.70
N LEU A 281 -38.56 -15.21 -78.09
CA LEU A 281 -38.32 -15.05 -76.66
C LEU A 281 -37.82 -13.62 -76.39
N LYS A 282 -38.56 -12.86 -75.59
CA LYS A 282 -38.12 -11.53 -75.12
C LYS A 282 -38.37 -11.38 -73.63
N CYS A 283 -37.28 -11.37 -72.86
CA CYS A 283 -37.32 -11.02 -71.45
C CYS A 283 -37.57 -9.52 -71.31
N LYS A 284 -38.66 -9.14 -70.63
CA LYS A 284 -38.97 -7.74 -70.29
C LYS A 284 -38.96 -7.60 -68.78
N GLY A 285 -38.21 -6.63 -68.28
CA GLY A 285 -38.12 -6.32 -66.87
C GLY A 285 -37.17 -5.17 -66.61
N ASP A 286 -37.20 -4.66 -65.38
CA ASP A 286 -36.22 -3.68 -64.91
C ASP A 286 -34.98 -4.41 -64.37
N TYR A 287 -33.83 -4.10 -64.95
CA TYR A 287 -32.56 -4.71 -64.61
C TYR A 287 -32.12 -4.35 -63.19
N GLU A 288 -32.25 -3.09 -62.78
CA GLU A 288 -31.77 -2.64 -61.47
C GLU A 288 -32.59 -3.23 -60.33
N SER A 289 -33.91 -3.32 -60.51
CA SER A 289 -34.80 -3.95 -59.54
C SER A 289 -34.56 -5.46 -59.44
N ALA A 290 -34.25 -6.15 -60.54
CA ALA A 290 -33.94 -7.57 -60.54
C ALA A 290 -32.62 -7.89 -59.81
N VAL A 291 -31.58 -7.08 -60.01
CA VAL A 291 -30.30 -7.21 -59.29
C VAL A 291 -30.52 -7.01 -57.78
N LYS A 292 -31.20 -5.94 -57.38
CA LYS A 292 -31.51 -5.65 -55.97
C LYS A 292 -32.35 -6.76 -55.32
N PHE A 293 -33.30 -7.33 -56.06
CA PHE A 293 -34.12 -8.44 -55.59
C PHE A 293 -33.27 -9.69 -55.30
N LEU A 294 -32.31 -10.01 -56.17
CA LEU A 294 -31.41 -11.14 -55.95
C LEU A 294 -30.42 -10.91 -54.80
N GLU A 295 -29.86 -9.70 -54.68
CA GLU A 295 -29.01 -9.32 -53.54
C GLU A 295 -29.78 -9.40 -52.22
N ASN A 296 -31.03 -8.92 -52.19
CA ASN A 296 -31.88 -8.99 -51.00
C ASN A 296 -32.30 -10.43 -50.68
N ARG A 297 -32.52 -11.27 -51.69
CA ARG A 297 -32.81 -12.70 -51.48
C ARG A 297 -31.60 -13.43 -50.92
N GLN A 298 -30.39 -13.12 -51.38
CA GLN A 298 -29.15 -13.68 -50.83
C GLN A 298 -28.97 -13.27 -49.37
N ARG A 299 -29.21 -12.00 -49.03
CA ARG A 299 -29.21 -11.52 -47.63
C ARG A 299 -30.30 -12.16 -46.77
N ALA A 300 -31.48 -12.41 -47.33
CA ALA A 300 -32.58 -13.04 -46.60
C ALA A 300 -32.32 -14.52 -46.28
N PHE A 301 -31.60 -15.25 -47.15
CA PHE A 301 -31.14 -16.61 -46.86
C PHE A 301 -30.04 -16.63 -45.79
N GLU A 302 -29.13 -15.64 -45.78
CA GLU A 302 -28.13 -15.48 -44.72
C GLU A 302 -28.78 -15.18 -43.35
N ILE A 303 -29.92 -14.48 -43.30
CA ILE A 303 -30.64 -14.19 -42.05
C ILE A 303 -31.42 -15.41 -41.51
N ILE A 304 -31.85 -16.34 -42.35
CA ILE A 304 -32.63 -17.52 -41.91
C ILE A 304 -31.72 -18.61 -41.31
N GLU A 305 -30.50 -18.78 -41.82
CA GLU A 305 -29.52 -19.70 -41.21
C GLU A 305 -29.05 -19.22 -39.82
N ASP A 306 -29.08 -17.92 -39.53
CA ASP A 306 -28.76 -17.36 -38.20
C ASP A 306 -29.91 -17.52 -37.16
N VAL A 307 -31.14 -17.81 -37.58
CA VAL A 307 -32.31 -17.92 -36.67
C VAL A 307 -32.55 -19.35 -36.21
N ASP A 308 -32.18 -20.36 -36.99
CA ASP A 308 -32.38 -21.78 -36.62
C ASP A 308 -31.37 -22.30 -35.58
N ASP A 309 -30.32 -21.53 -35.24
CA ASP A 309 -29.31 -21.90 -34.22
C ASP A 309 -29.64 -21.40 -32.79
N GLU A 310 -30.70 -20.60 -32.60
CA GLU A 310 -31.10 -20.07 -31.28
C GLU A 310 -32.10 -20.98 -30.52
N ASP A 311 -32.79 -21.92 -31.17
CA ASP A 311 -33.89 -22.70 -30.55
C ASP A 311 -33.49 -24.08 -29.97
N SER A 312 -32.20 -24.39 -29.81
CA SER A 312 -31.73 -25.71 -29.31
C SER A 312 -30.94 -25.67 -27.98
N ARG A 313 -31.21 -24.70 -27.10
CA ARG A 313 -30.63 -24.68 -25.75
C ARG A 313 -31.66 -24.31 -24.69
N ASP A 314 -32.54 -25.25 -24.40
CA ASP A 314 -33.15 -25.39 -23.06
C ASP A 314 -33.59 -26.86 -22.89
N ASP A 315 -32.68 -27.65 -22.30
CA ASP A 315 -32.94 -28.77 -21.38
C ASP A 315 -31.61 -29.25 -20.74
#